data_AF-A0A0G0NB06-F1
#
_entry.id   AF-A0A0G0NB06-F1
#
_cell.length_a   1.000
_cell.length_b   1.000
_cell.length_c   1.000
_cell.angle_alpha   90.00
_cell.angle_beta   90.00
_cell.angle_gamma   90.00
#
_symmetry.space_group_name_H-M   'P 1'
#
loop_
_entity.id
_entity.type
_entity.pdbx_description
1 polymer ?
#
loop_
_entity_poly.entity_id
_entity_poly.type
_entity_poly.pdbx_seq_one_letter_code
_entity_poly.pdbx_strand_id
1 'polypeptide(L)'
;MIELIVKRARKEDIYNDIIRVSKLERKDKNDHDIKEGSLCKVWVLETGRWVYAILRGNEQYKNKETVILIDEYLRERLGIEKNNKYAFTFQRVWFLDWLQWAWSATNPGYRISMRIAIASVVLSVLGILTTFVPKLSLDIRQHYLHWPHNIRIHTSDYQKH
;
A
#
# COMPACT_ATOMS: atom_id res chain seq x y z
N MET A 1 20.27 -7.25 1.07
CA MET A 1 20.62 -6.46 2.27
C MET A 1 21.87 -5.67 1.95
N ILE A 2 21.92 -4.39 2.28
CA ILE A 2 23.01 -3.49 1.87
C ILE A 2 23.34 -2.54 3.01
N GLU A 3 24.64 -2.41 3.33
CA GLU A 3 25.11 -1.48 4.36
C GLU A 3 25.30 -0.08 3.80
N LEU A 4 24.60 0.90 4.38
CA LEU A 4 24.62 2.29 3.94
C LEU A 4 24.93 3.23 5.11
N ILE A 5 25.78 4.23 4.86
CA ILE A 5 26.05 5.33 5.79
C ILE A 5 24.90 6.34 5.69
N VAL A 6 24.26 6.62 6.81
CA VAL A 6 23.16 7.58 6.88
C VAL A 6 23.68 9.01 6.82
N LYS A 7 23.21 9.79 5.86
CA LYS A 7 23.49 11.23 5.75
C LYS A 7 22.19 12.02 5.69
N ARG A 8 22.31 13.33 5.87
CA ARG A 8 21.15 14.25 5.88
C ARG A 8 20.52 14.31 4.48
N ALA A 9 19.20 14.23 4.41
CA ALA A 9 18.43 14.54 3.19
C ALA A 9 18.69 15.95 2.66
N ARG A 10 18.42 16.14 1.37
CA ARG A 10 18.43 17.48 0.77
C ARG A 10 17.24 18.29 1.29
N LYS A 11 17.35 19.63 1.25
CA LYS A 11 16.34 20.52 1.83
C LYS A 11 14.96 20.31 1.20
N GLU A 12 14.92 20.04 -0.09
CA GLU A 12 13.72 19.78 -0.90
C GLU A 12 13.06 18.42 -0.60
N ASP A 13 13.78 17.46 -0.01
CA ASP A 13 13.27 16.12 0.26
C ASP A 13 12.68 15.99 1.68
N ILE A 14 12.90 16.98 2.56
CA ILE A 14 12.47 16.95 3.97
C ILE A 14 10.94 16.90 4.05
N TYR A 15 10.40 15.98 4.86
CA TYR A 15 8.96 15.73 5.06
C TYR A 15 8.20 15.24 3.81
N ASN A 16 8.90 14.79 2.77
CA ASN A 16 8.30 14.28 1.54
C ASN A 16 8.37 12.76 1.40
N ASP A 17 8.73 12.05 2.47
CA ASP A 17 8.93 10.59 2.48
C ASP A 17 9.89 10.12 1.37
N ILE A 18 10.90 10.93 1.04
CA ILE A 18 11.90 10.61 0.01
C ILE A 18 13.18 10.11 0.66
N ILE A 19 13.69 9.01 0.14
CA ILE A 19 15.01 8.48 0.49
C ILE A 19 15.85 8.43 -0.80
N ARG A 20 17.06 8.98 -0.76
CA ARG A 20 17.99 8.92 -1.90
C ARG A 20 19.06 7.85 -1.68
N VAL A 21 19.17 6.96 -2.66
CA VAL A 21 20.17 5.88 -2.71
C VAL A 21 20.78 5.86 -4.11
N SER A 22 22.05 5.51 -4.23
CA SER A 22 22.68 5.37 -5.54
C SER A 22 22.07 4.17 -6.29
N LYS A 23 22.20 4.15 -7.63
CA LYS A 23 21.56 3.12 -8.47
C LYS A 23 22.06 1.70 -8.12
N LEU A 24 23.34 1.56 -7.79
CA LEU A 24 23.97 0.28 -7.52
C LEU A 24 23.45 -0.38 -6.23
N GLU A 25 23.13 0.43 -5.22
CA GLU A 25 22.61 -0.05 -3.94
C GLU A 25 21.07 -0.08 -3.90
N ARG A 26 20.39 0.36 -4.96
CA ARG A 26 18.93 0.43 -5.01
C ARG A 26 18.32 -0.88 -5.52
N LYS A 27 18.54 -1.95 -4.76
CA LYS A 27 18.08 -3.31 -5.09
C LYS A 27 17.13 -3.87 -4.05
N ASP A 28 16.20 -4.72 -4.48
CA ASP A 28 15.30 -5.41 -3.56
C ASP A 28 15.99 -6.61 -2.86
N LYS A 29 15.23 -7.32 -2.02
CA LYS A 29 15.73 -8.52 -1.32
C LYS A 29 16.18 -9.67 -2.24
N ASN A 30 15.75 -9.67 -3.50
CA ASN A 30 16.07 -10.68 -4.51
C ASN A 30 17.13 -10.15 -5.50
N ASP A 31 17.84 -9.08 -5.16
CA ASP A 31 18.84 -8.40 -6.01
C ASP A 31 18.27 -7.77 -7.29
N HIS A 32 16.94 -7.59 -7.40
CA HIS A 32 16.38 -6.87 -8.55
C HIS A 32 16.50 -5.37 -8.37
N ASP A 33 16.91 -4.68 -9.43
CA ASP A 33 16.94 -3.22 -9.48
C ASP A 33 15.56 -2.64 -9.21
N ILE A 34 15.46 -1.71 -8.26
CA ILE A 34 14.25 -0.93 -8.03
C ILE A 34 14.31 0.31 -8.93
N LYS A 35 13.19 0.67 -9.58
CA LYS A 35 13.14 1.87 -10.43
C LYS A 35 13.06 3.14 -9.59
N GLU A 36 13.56 4.24 -10.13
CA GLU A 36 13.43 5.54 -9.48
C GLU A 36 11.97 5.97 -9.36
N GLY A 37 11.62 6.61 -8.24
CA GLY A 37 10.25 7.02 -7.95
C GLY A 37 9.36 5.88 -7.45
N SER A 38 9.90 4.67 -7.28
CA SER A 38 9.14 3.56 -6.70
C SER A 38 8.93 3.79 -5.20
N LEU A 39 7.69 3.62 -4.74
CA LEU A 39 7.39 3.53 -3.32
C LEU A 39 7.91 2.18 -2.79
N CYS A 40 8.64 2.22 -1.69
CA CYS A 40 9.25 1.04 -1.08
C CYS A 40 9.01 1.02 0.42
N LYS A 41 8.91 -0.18 0.97
CA LYS A 41 9.06 -0.45 2.38
C LYS A 41 10.56 -0.59 2.68
N VAL A 42 11.09 0.29 3.51
CA VAL A 42 12.50 0.38 3.86
C VAL A 42 12.65 -0.12 5.28
N TRP A 43 13.37 -1.23 5.45
CA TRP A 43 13.65 -1.87 6.73
C TRP A 43 15.09 -1.60 7.15
N VAL A 44 15.30 -1.39 8.44
CA VAL A 44 16.61 -1.37 9.09
C VAL A 44 16.73 -2.61 9.96
N LEU A 45 17.73 -3.44 9.70
CA LEU A 45 17.86 -4.74 10.37
C LEU A 45 18.15 -4.57 11.86
N GLU A 46 19.05 -3.66 12.22
CA GLU A 46 19.53 -3.45 13.58
C GLU A 46 18.42 -2.99 14.53
N THR A 47 17.45 -2.22 14.03
CA THR A 47 16.33 -1.71 14.84
C THR A 47 15.06 -2.54 14.66
N GLY A 48 14.99 -3.38 13.63
CA GLY A 48 13.78 -4.11 13.23
C GLY A 48 12.64 -3.19 12.76
N ARG A 49 12.90 -1.88 12.61
CA ARG A 49 11.89 -0.88 12.24
C ARG A 49 11.86 -0.67 10.73
N TRP A 50 10.73 -0.16 10.26
CA TRP A 50 10.53 0.13 8.85
C TRP A 50 9.68 1.38 8.62
N VAL A 51 9.85 1.96 7.43
CA VAL A 51 9.05 3.07 6.93
C VAL A 51 8.68 2.85 5.46
N TYR A 52 7.65 3.55 4.99
CA TYR A 52 7.39 3.66 3.56
C TYR A 52 8.06 4.93 3.04
N ALA A 53 8.80 4.83 1.94
CA ALA A 53 9.47 5.96 1.32
C ALA A 53 9.62 5.78 -0.20
N ILE A 54 9.63 6.89 -0.92
CA ILE A 54 9.89 6.94 -2.36
C ILE A 54 11.40 6.93 -2.57
N LEU A 55 11.91 5.90 -3.25
CA LEU A 55 13.33 5.81 -3.55
C LEU A 55 13.69 6.68 -4.76
N ARG A 56 14.64 7.59 -4.55
CA ARG A 56 15.19 8.49 -5.57
C ARG A 56 16.69 8.24 -5.77
N GLY A 57 17.20 8.61 -6.94
CA GLY A 57 18.62 8.51 -7.24
C GLY A 57 19.43 9.49 -6.37
N ASN A 58 20.56 9.01 -5.85
CA ASN A 58 21.57 9.85 -5.23
C ASN A 58 22.69 10.16 -6.24
N GLU A 59 22.67 11.34 -6.82
CA GLU A 59 23.68 11.73 -7.80
C GLU A 59 24.98 12.27 -7.21
N GLN A 60 24.93 12.71 -5.95
CA GLN A 60 26.05 13.38 -5.29
C GLN A 60 27.19 12.41 -4.95
N TYR A 61 26.88 11.12 -4.80
CA TYR A 61 27.82 10.08 -4.36
C TYR A 61 27.96 8.96 -5.39
N LYS A 62 27.76 9.26 -6.69
CA LYS A 62 27.98 8.29 -7.79
C LYS A 62 29.41 7.73 -7.67
N ASN A 63 29.55 6.51 -7.14
CA ASN A 63 30.74 5.65 -7.15
C ASN A 63 31.80 5.81 -6.04
N LYS A 64 31.56 6.55 -4.95
CA LYS A 64 32.58 6.68 -3.89
C LYS A 64 32.18 6.13 -2.53
N GLU A 65 30.91 6.26 -2.15
CA GLU A 65 30.46 5.87 -0.82
C GLU A 65 29.05 5.29 -0.88
N THR A 66 28.82 4.21 -0.14
CA THR A 66 27.49 3.61 0.03
C THR A 66 26.67 4.49 0.98
N VAL A 67 26.06 5.54 0.45
CA VAL A 67 25.37 6.58 1.23
C VAL A 67 23.86 6.56 0.98
N ILE A 68 23.10 6.67 2.06
CA ILE A 68 21.66 6.88 2.04
C ILE A 68 21.33 8.26 2.61
N LEU A 69 20.60 9.09 1.85
CA LEU A 69 20.12 10.38 2.34
C LEU A 69 18.71 10.22 2.89
N ILE A 70 18.54 10.49 4.19
CA ILE A 70 17.27 10.35 4.91
C ILE A 70 17.03 11.63 5.71
N ASP A 71 15.78 12.09 5.78
CA ASP A 71 15.42 13.24 6.60
C ASP A 71 15.40 12.88 8.09
N GLU A 72 15.17 13.87 8.95
CA GLU A 72 15.17 13.66 10.40
C GLU A 72 13.98 12.83 10.87
N TYR A 73 12.79 13.12 10.36
CA TYR A 73 11.57 12.43 10.72
C TYR A 73 11.60 10.92 10.41
N LEU A 74 12.06 10.53 9.21
CA LEU A 74 12.19 9.11 8.88
C LEU A 74 13.30 8.43 9.69
N ARG A 75 14.41 9.14 10.03
CA ARG A 75 15.46 8.59 10.90
C ARG A 75 14.94 8.29 12.30
N GLU A 76 14.16 9.18 12.89
CA GLU A 76 13.52 8.96 14.20
C GLU A 76 12.59 7.75 14.18
N ARG A 77 11.75 7.63 13.14
CA ARG A 77 10.85 6.48 12.95
C ARG A 77 11.61 5.17 12.78
N LEU A 78 12.72 5.20 12.06
CA LEU A 78 13.62 4.05 11.88
C LEU A 78 14.49 3.76 13.11
N GLY A 79 14.61 4.70 14.05
CA GLY A 79 15.46 4.58 15.24
C GLY A 79 16.96 4.61 14.91
N ILE A 80 17.36 5.38 13.88
CA ILE A 80 18.74 5.44 13.38
C ILE A 80 19.35 6.83 13.51
N GLU A 81 20.67 6.89 13.65
CA GLU A 81 21.41 8.14 13.79
C GLU A 81 22.16 8.52 12.51
N LYS A 82 22.45 9.82 12.37
CA LYS A 82 23.23 10.33 11.23
C LYS A 82 24.69 9.90 11.38
N ASN A 83 25.36 9.67 10.26
CA ASN A 83 26.77 9.25 10.11
C ASN A 83 27.09 7.83 10.57
N ASN A 84 26.11 7.07 11.06
CA ASN A 84 26.28 5.66 11.36
C ASN A 84 25.93 4.79 10.14
N LYS A 85 26.49 3.57 10.11
CA LYS A 85 26.19 2.54 9.11
C LYS A 85 25.08 1.64 9.62
N TYR A 86 24.14 1.30 8.74
CA TYR A 86 23.08 0.34 9.02
C TYR A 86 22.82 -0.55 7.81
N ALA A 87 22.31 -1.74 8.06
CA ALA A 87 21.90 -2.70 7.06
C ALA A 87 20.44 -2.44 6.63
N PHE A 88 20.28 -1.99 5.40
CA PHE A 88 18.98 -1.70 4.81
C PHE A 88 18.48 -2.84 3.94
N THR A 89 17.16 -3.03 3.96
CA THR A 89 16.43 -3.86 2.99
C THR A 89 15.32 -3.04 2.35
N PHE A 90 15.29 -3.03 1.03
CA PHE A 90 14.25 -2.39 0.24
C PHE A 90 13.27 -3.44 -0.28
N GLN A 91 11.98 -3.19 -0.14
CA GLN A 91 10.93 -4.04 -0.69
C GLN A 91 9.93 -3.17 -1.44
N ARG A 92 9.67 -3.50 -2.71
CA ARG A 92 8.60 -2.85 -3.46
C ARG A 92 7.25 -3.16 -2.80
N VAL A 93 6.45 -2.12 -2.66
CA VAL A 93 5.13 -2.21 -2.02
C VAL A 93 4.08 -2.74 -2.99
N TRP A 94 3.06 -3.41 -2.46
CA TRP A 94 1.89 -3.81 -3.22
C TRP A 94 0.79 -2.75 -3.11
N PHE A 95 -0.30 -2.91 -3.85
CA PHE A 95 -1.39 -1.93 -3.89
C PHE A 95 -1.95 -1.58 -2.50
N LEU A 96 -2.11 -2.58 -1.62
CA LEU A 96 -2.62 -2.35 -0.26
C LEU A 96 -1.64 -1.56 0.61
N ASP A 97 -0.35 -1.86 0.52
CA ASP A 97 0.71 -1.08 1.18
C ASP A 97 0.75 0.36 0.67
N TRP A 98 0.51 0.57 -0.63
CA TRP A 98 0.44 1.90 -1.23
C TRP A 98 -0.72 2.71 -0.63
N LEU A 99 -1.90 2.09 -0.44
CA LEU A 99 -3.02 2.74 0.24
C LEU A 99 -2.69 3.06 1.71
N GLN A 100 -2.05 2.13 2.42
CA GLN A 100 -1.64 2.33 3.80
C GLN A 100 -0.63 3.48 3.92
N TRP A 101 0.35 3.56 3.01
CA TRP A 101 1.27 4.69 2.93
C TRP A 101 0.50 5.98 2.66
N ALA A 102 -0.37 6.03 1.66
CA ALA A 102 -1.09 7.24 1.30
C ALA A 102 -1.96 7.76 2.47
N TRP A 103 -2.48 6.87 3.31
CA TRP A 103 -3.20 7.23 4.54
C TRP A 103 -2.30 7.79 5.66
N SER A 104 -1.05 7.32 5.73
CA SER A 104 -0.08 7.65 6.78
C SER A 104 1.08 8.55 6.32
N ALA A 105 0.98 9.12 5.11
CA ALA A 105 2.00 9.96 4.52
C ALA A 105 2.32 11.17 5.41
N THR A 106 3.59 11.55 5.44
CA THR A 106 4.09 12.64 6.28
C THR A 106 3.61 13.98 5.76
N ASN A 107 3.59 14.15 4.43
CA ASN A 107 3.10 15.37 3.81
C ASN A 107 1.56 15.45 3.94
N PRO A 108 1.02 16.50 4.59
CA PRO A 108 -0.41 16.64 4.84
C PRO A 108 -1.23 16.75 3.55
N GLY A 109 -0.65 17.28 2.47
CA GLY A 109 -1.31 17.44 1.17
C GLY A 109 -1.71 16.09 0.55
N TYR A 110 -0.81 15.11 0.56
CA TYR A 110 -1.13 13.76 0.08
C TYR A 110 -2.16 13.07 0.99
N ARG A 111 -1.97 13.20 2.31
CA ARG A 111 -2.84 12.56 3.30
C ARG A 111 -4.29 13.04 3.23
N ILE A 112 -4.51 14.36 3.10
CA ILE A 112 -5.87 14.93 3.02
C ILE A 112 -6.53 14.52 1.70
N SER A 113 -5.83 14.67 0.57
CA SER A 113 -6.34 14.30 -0.75
C SER A 113 -6.76 12.83 -0.80
N MET A 114 -5.95 11.93 -0.23
CA MET A 114 -6.26 10.50 -0.17
C MET A 114 -7.49 10.21 0.68
N ARG A 115 -7.64 10.87 1.84
CA ARG A 115 -8.81 10.70 2.71
C ARG A 115 -10.09 11.11 2.02
N ILE A 116 -10.08 12.22 1.27
CA ILE A 116 -11.21 12.68 0.48
C ILE A 116 -11.53 11.66 -0.62
N ALA A 117 -10.53 11.19 -1.36
CA ALA A 117 -10.73 10.20 -2.42
C ALA A 117 -11.37 8.92 -1.89
N ILE A 118 -10.87 8.38 -0.77
CA ILE A 118 -11.44 7.19 -0.13
C ILE A 118 -12.87 7.45 0.34
N ALA A 119 -13.13 8.58 1.01
CA ALA A 119 -14.47 8.94 1.46
C ALA A 119 -15.46 9.00 0.28
N SER A 120 -15.06 9.61 -0.83
CA SER A 120 -15.87 9.68 -2.06
C SER A 120 -16.18 8.29 -2.61
N VAL A 121 -15.18 7.40 -2.72
CA VAL A 121 -15.39 6.02 -3.19
C VAL A 121 -16.36 5.26 -2.28
N VAL A 122 -16.20 5.38 -0.95
CA VAL A 122 -17.11 4.74 0.01
C VAL A 122 -18.54 5.25 -0.17
N LEU A 123 -18.73 6.56 -0.29
CA LEU A 123 -20.05 7.15 -0.52
C LEU A 123 -20.67 6.70 -1.86
N SER A 124 -19.87 6.59 -2.92
CA SER A 124 -20.34 6.07 -4.21
C SER A 124 -20.80 4.62 -4.10
N VAL A 125 -20.05 3.76 -3.40
CA VAL A 125 -20.43 2.35 -3.18
C VAL A 125 -21.73 2.27 -2.37
N LEU A 126 -21.88 3.08 -1.32
CA LEU A 126 -23.12 3.14 -0.54
C LEU A 126 -24.32 3.60 -1.37
N GLY A 127 -24.12 4.58 -2.26
CA GLY A 127 -25.15 5.04 -3.21
C GLY A 127 -25.59 3.94 -4.19
N ILE A 128 -24.63 3.14 -4.68
CA ILE A 128 -24.93 1.98 -5.53
C ILE A 128 -25.72 0.94 -4.74
N LEU A 129 -25.24 0.55 -3.56
CA LEU A 129 -25.91 -0.47 -2.74
C LEU A 129 -27.34 -0.08 -2.39
N THR A 130 -27.58 1.18 -2.01
CA THR A 130 -28.93 1.67 -1.70
C THR A 130 -29.87 1.67 -2.91
N THR A 131 -29.34 1.80 -4.13
CA THR A 131 -30.15 1.76 -5.36
C THR A 131 -30.44 0.33 -5.83
N PHE A 132 -29.45 -0.57 -5.74
CA PHE A 132 -29.55 -1.93 -6.30
C PHE A 132 -30.23 -2.93 -5.37
N VAL A 133 -30.06 -2.82 -4.05
CA VAL A 133 -30.65 -3.77 -3.07
C VAL A 133 -32.18 -3.81 -3.15
N PRO A 134 -32.91 -2.67 -3.19
CA PRO A 134 -34.36 -2.69 -3.32
C PRO A 134 -34.82 -3.31 -4.65
N LYS A 135 -34.14 -2.98 -5.75
CA LYS A 135 -34.48 -3.50 -7.08
C LYS A 135 -34.32 -5.02 -7.14
N LEU A 136 -33.20 -5.53 -6.63
CA LEU A 136 -32.96 -6.98 -6.55
C LEU A 136 -34.02 -7.68 -5.70
N SER A 137 -34.43 -7.07 -4.58
CA SER A 137 -35.48 -7.63 -3.71
C SER A 137 -36.85 -7.69 -4.40
N LEU A 138 -37.17 -6.71 -5.25
CA LEU A 138 -38.41 -6.66 -6.02
C LEU A 138 -38.42 -7.70 -7.14
N ASP A 139 -37.32 -7.84 -7.89
CA ASP A 139 -37.19 -8.82 -8.98
C ASP A 139 -37.31 -10.25 -8.45
N ILE A 140 -36.65 -10.56 -7.31
CA ILE A 140 -36.78 -11.86 -6.65
C ILE A 140 -38.24 -12.13 -6.27
N ARG A 141 -38.94 -11.14 -5.68
CA ARG A 141 -40.35 -11.28 -5.29
C ARG A 141 -41.27 -11.51 -6.49
N GLN A 142 -41.06 -10.80 -7.61
CA GLN A 142 -41.82 -11.03 -8.84
C GLN A 142 -41.56 -12.42 -9.43
N HIS A 143 -40.31 -12.88 -9.40
CA HIS A 143 -39.96 -14.22 -9.89
C HIS A 143 -40.65 -15.33 -9.06
N TYR A 144 -40.68 -15.22 -7.72
CA TYR A 144 -41.40 -16.17 -6.88
C TYR A 144 -42.92 -16.14 -7.06
N LEU A 145 -43.51 -14.97 -7.33
CA LEU A 145 -44.94 -14.85 -7.60
C LEU A 145 -45.36 -15.49 -8.94
N HIS A 146 -44.46 -15.52 -9.92
CA HIS A 146 -44.70 -16.15 -11.22
C HIS A 146 -44.22 -17.61 -11.31
N TRP A 147 -43.71 -18.19 -10.22
CA TRP A 147 -43.30 -19.59 -10.21
C TRP A 147 -44.55 -20.47 -10.40
N PRO A 148 -44.64 -21.27 -11.47
CA PRO A 148 -45.83 -22.08 -11.72
C PRO A 148 -45.99 -23.09 -10.58
N HIS A 149 -47.08 -22.98 -9.83
CA HIS A 149 -47.50 -23.94 -8.78
C HIS A 149 -47.89 -25.34 -9.33
N ASN A 150 -47.46 -25.70 -10.54
CA ASN A 150 -47.73 -27.00 -11.15
C ASN A 150 -46.70 -28.07 -10.76
N ILE A 151 -46.18 -28.04 -9.53
CA ILE A 151 -45.54 -29.22 -8.94
C ILE A 151 -46.67 -30.11 -8.42
N ARG A 152 -47.31 -30.82 -9.34
CA ARG A 152 -48.22 -31.92 -8.99
C ARG A 152 -47.33 -33.00 -8.41
N ILE A 153 -47.23 -33.06 -7.07
CA ILE A 153 -46.50 -34.11 -6.36
C ILE A 153 -47.16 -35.42 -6.74
N HIS A 154 -46.53 -36.17 -7.64
CA HIS A 154 -46.96 -37.51 -7.99
C HIS A 154 -46.59 -38.40 -6.80
N THR A 155 -47.50 -38.51 -5.83
CA THR A 155 -47.39 -39.50 -4.75
C THR A 155 -47.69 -40.88 -5.35
N SER A 156 -46.73 -41.41 -6.10
CA SER A 156 -46.65 -42.83 -6.44
C SER A 156 -46.03 -43.54 -5.25
N ASP A 157 -46.65 -44.65 -4.85
CA ASP A 157 -46.07 -45.69 -4.00
C ASP A 157 -45.99 -45.44 -2.48
N TYR A 158 -47.13 -45.52 -1.80
CA TYR A 158 -47.20 -46.06 -0.41
C TYR A 158 -48.58 -46.72 -0.15
N GLN A 159 -48.90 -47.76 -0.93
CA GLN A 159 -49.84 -48.80 -0.48
C GLN A 159 -49.28 -50.18 -0.85
N LYS A 160 -48.41 -50.68 0.02
CA LYS A 160 -48.27 -52.12 0.27
C LYS A 160 -48.52 -52.33 1.76
N HIS A 161 -49.65 -52.98 2.05
CA HIS A 161 -49.95 -53.91 3.16
C HIS A 161 -51.40 -53.79 3.61
#